data_AF-A0A179I8N4-F1
#
_entry.id   AF-A0A179I8N4-F1
#
_cell.length_a   1.000
_cell.length_b   1.000
_cell.length_c   1.000
_cell.angle_alpha   90.00
_cell.angle_beta   90.00
_cell.angle_gamma   90.00
#
_symmetry.space_group_name_H-M   'P 1'
#
loop_
_entity.id
_entity.type
_entity.pdbx_description
1 polymer ?
#
loop_
_entity_poly.entity_id
_entity_poly.type
_entity_poly.pdbx_seq_one_letter_code
_entity_poly.pdbx_strand_id
1 'polypeptide(L)'
;MAPTHVLDDYYLAITAIVTVGFQLICFFIAYSFQFDKITDLAGGLNFTLLAVVVSLFMIVWSVRLAGFLFFRILKTGKDERFNEMRGSFVKFLGFWVFQMLWVWVVSLPVTLSNAPSVTRYPQRAFGTGRDVAGVVLYAVGLVFEAGSDVQKYLFRARQTRESNRTSVCDSGFFALSRHPNYFGDIIIQWSIFMIAVSAAADGYVHGQAYKALYASILAPLFITFLLMFVSGMPLSERPKAKERYEKGNNWEGYKRWLDRTSPLIPFPPQLYARVPVFLKRTVFLELPMYVFDPAKHSDVATPGGGREGGDGGEHAGHRNEGRESAEQQLV
;
A
#
# COMPACT_ATOMS: atom_id res chain seq x y z
N MET A 1 27.63 13.55 -21.33
CA MET A 1 27.09 12.62 -22.36
C MET A 1 26.05 13.37 -23.15
N ALA A 2 26.06 13.30 -24.48
CA ALA A 2 25.02 13.92 -25.29
C ALA A 2 23.66 13.25 -24.95
N PRO A 3 22.56 14.01 -24.83
CA PRO A 3 21.25 13.43 -24.58
C PRO A 3 20.89 12.50 -25.74
N THR A 4 20.74 11.21 -25.47
CA THR A 4 20.33 10.23 -26.47
C THR A 4 18.83 10.35 -26.68
N HIS A 5 18.43 10.97 -27.79
CA HIS A 5 17.05 10.97 -28.25
C HIS A 5 16.68 9.55 -28.68
N VAL A 6 15.63 8.98 -28.08
CA VAL A 6 15.17 7.60 -28.41
C VAL A 6 13.84 7.66 -29.19
N LEU A 7 12.73 7.90 -28.48
CA LEU A 7 11.38 8.01 -29.08
C LEU A 7 10.70 9.35 -28.80
N ASP A 8 11.03 9.98 -27.67
CA ASP A 8 10.56 11.31 -27.30
C ASP A 8 11.57 12.00 -26.37
N ASP A 9 11.54 13.34 -26.37
CA ASP A 9 12.45 14.16 -25.56
C ASP A 9 12.16 14.11 -24.04
N TYR A 10 11.08 13.44 -23.60
CA TYR A 10 10.71 13.29 -22.20
C TYR A 10 10.93 11.85 -21.67
N TYR A 11 11.42 10.95 -22.52
CA TYR A 11 11.48 9.51 -22.29
C TYR A 11 10.13 8.85 -21.90
N LEU A 12 9.00 9.53 -22.08
CA LEU A 12 7.69 9.01 -21.68
C LEU A 12 7.25 7.81 -22.52
N ALA A 13 7.47 7.86 -23.83
CA ALA A 13 7.09 6.80 -24.75
C ALA A 13 7.99 5.56 -24.56
N ILE A 14 9.31 5.75 -24.47
CA ILE A 14 10.23 4.63 -24.28
C ILE A 14 10.03 3.95 -22.92
N THR A 15 9.86 4.72 -21.84
CA THR A 15 9.60 4.16 -20.51
C THR A 15 8.24 3.47 -20.45
N ALA A 16 7.20 4.00 -21.10
CA ALA A 16 5.90 3.33 -21.21
C ALA A 16 6.02 1.99 -21.97
N ILE A 17 6.74 1.95 -23.10
CA ILE A 17 6.94 0.71 -23.88
C ILE A 17 7.72 -0.33 -23.07
N VAL A 18 8.82 0.07 -22.43
CA VAL A 18 9.61 -0.84 -21.57
C VAL A 18 8.75 -1.35 -20.41
N THR A 19 7.97 -0.48 -19.78
CA THR A 19 7.06 -0.83 -18.68
C THR A 19 6.02 -1.85 -19.15
N VAL A 20 5.32 -1.56 -20.26
CA VAL A 20 4.26 -2.43 -20.79
C VAL A 20 4.85 -3.76 -21.26
N GLY A 21 5.95 -3.75 -22.02
CA GLY A 21 6.58 -4.97 -22.52
C GLY A 21 7.06 -5.88 -21.39
N PHE A 22 7.77 -5.33 -20.40
CA PHE A 22 8.25 -6.09 -19.25
C PHE A 22 7.09 -6.65 -18.42
N GLN A 23 6.07 -5.84 -18.09
CA GLN A 23 4.92 -6.32 -17.33
C GLN A 23 4.09 -7.36 -18.12
N LEU A 24 3.96 -7.25 -19.45
CA LEU A 24 3.26 -8.25 -20.26
C LEU A 24 4.01 -9.59 -20.32
N ILE A 25 5.35 -9.57 -20.37
CA ILE A 25 6.15 -10.80 -20.29
C ILE A 25 5.96 -11.47 -18.93
N CYS A 26 6.06 -10.70 -17.85
CA CYS A 26 5.83 -11.23 -16.50
C CYS A 26 4.38 -11.71 -16.30
N PHE A 27 3.40 -11.03 -16.88
CA PHE A 27 2.00 -11.45 -16.91
C PHE A 27 1.84 -12.81 -17.59
N PHE A 28 2.44 -12.99 -18.77
CA PHE A 28 2.34 -14.24 -19.51
C PHE A 28 2.92 -15.41 -18.70
N ILE A 29 4.11 -15.21 -18.11
CA ILE A 29 4.72 -16.21 -17.21
C ILE A 29 3.82 -16.49 -16.00
N ALA A 30 3.33 -15.44 -15.32
CA ALA A 30 2.49 -15.60 -14.13
C ALA A 30 1.16 -16.31 -14.45
N TYR A 31 0.53 -16.01 -15.58
CA TYR A 31 -0.72 -16.62 -16.01
C TYR A 31 -0.53 -18.08 -16.44
N SER A 32 0.48 -18.36 -17.27
CA SER A 32 0.77 -19.71 -17.76
C SER A 32 1.15 -20.68 -16.64
N PHE A 33 1.89 -20.22 -15.63
CA PHE A 33 2.33 -21.05 -14.51
C PHE A 33 1.49 -20.87 -13.23
N GLN A 34 0.42 -20.05 -13.27
CA GLN A 34 -0.41 -19.70 -12.10
C GLN A 34 0.41 -19.19 -10.91
N PHE A 35 1.52 -18.50 -11.20
CA PHE A 35 2.57 -18.14 -10.25
C PHE A 35 2.39 -16.70 -9.77
N ASP A 36 1.83 -16.55 -8.57
CA ASP A 36 1.51 -15.28 -7.89
C ASP A 36 2.73 -14.59 -7.24
N LYS A 37 3.90 -15.24 -7.28
CA LYS A 37 5.10 -14.74 -6.58
C LYS A 37 5.88 -13.70 -7.37
N ILE A 38 5.70 -13.63 -8.70
CA ILE A 38 6.50 -12.76 -9.58
C ILE A 38 5.90 -11.35 -9.71
N THR A 39 4.60 -11.18 -9.44
CA THR A 39 3.86 -9.92 -9.62
C THR A 39 4.49 -8.75 -8.87
N ASP A 40 4.79 -8.94 -7.58
CA ASP A 40 5.37 -7.88 -6.74
C ASP A 40 6.85 -7.62 -7.09
N LEU A 41 7.57 -8.68 -7.49
CA LEU A 41 8.96 -8.60 -7.91
C LEU A 41 9.11 -7.85 -9.25
N ALA A 42 8.22 -8.11 -10.20
CA ALA A 42 8.17 -7.45 -11.50
C ALA A 42 7.85 -5.95 -11.35
N GLY A 43 6.97 -5.57 -10.42
CA GLY A 43 6.77 -4.16 -10.07
C GLY A 43 8.07 -3.46 -9.66
N GLY A 44 8.80 -4.03 -8.71
CA GLY A 44 10.06 -3.46 -8.21
C GLY A 44 11.18 -3.37 -9.24
N LEU A 45 11.40 -4.42 -10.03
CA LEU A 45 12.45 -4.43 -11.05
C LEU A 45 12.21 -3.38 -12.14
N ASN A 46 10.95 -3.13 -12.48
CA ASN A 46 10.58 -2.15 -13.50
C ASN A 46 10.99 -0.72 -13.09
N PHE A 47 10.81 -0.37 -11.81
CA PHE A 47 11.30 0.92 -11.27
C PHE A 47 12.84 1.05 -11.32
N THR A 48 13.57 -0.06 -11.15
CA THR A 48 15.05 -0.06 -11.10
C THR A 48 15.69 0.18 -12.47
N LEU A 49 15.02 -0.19 -13.56
CA LEU A 49 15.56 -0.10 -14.92
C LEU A 49 15.74 1.33 -15.46
N LEU A 50 15.29 2.37 -14.75
CA LEU A 50 15.04 3.71 -15.34
C LEU A 50 16.01 4.87 -14.93
N ALA A 51 17.23 4.66 -14.40
CA ALA A 51 17.67 5.57 -13.32
C ALA A 51 19.20 5.97 -13.15
N VAL A 52 19.56 7.29 -12.99
CA VAL A 52 20.74 7.89 -12.25
C VAL A 52 20.39 9.04 -11.22
N VAL A 53 21.06 9.10 -10.04
CA VAL A 53 20.89 9.91 -8.77
C VAL A 53 19.52 9.95 -8.04
N VAL A 54 18.46 10.65 -8.51
CA VAL A 54 17.10 10.60 -7.87
C VAL A 54 16.58 9.15 -7.85
N SER A 55 16.90 8.50 -8.94
CA SER A 55 17.05 7.09 -9.18
C SER A 55 17.59 6.22 -8.05
N LEU A 56 18.59 6.64 -7.27
CA LEU A 56 19.07 5.84 -6.14
C LEU A 56 17.99 5.74 -5.05
N PHE A 57 17.30 6.85 -4.79
CA PHE A 57 16.15 6.86 -3.86
C PHE A 57 15.02 5.96 -4.38
N MET A 58 14.73 6.02 -5.68
CA MET A 58 13.72 5.14 -6.27
C MET A 58 14.15 3.66 -6.27
N ILE A 59 15.40 3.34 -6.63
CA ILE A 59 15.96 1.99 -6.66
C ILE A 59 15.99 1.39 -5.25
N VAL A 60 16.51 2.11 -4.26
CA VAL A 60 16.58 1.61 -2.88
C VAL A 60 15.17 1.33 -2.36
N TRP A 61 14.22 2.22 -2.63
CA TRP A 61 12.83 2.02 -2.25
C TRP A 61 12.20 0.84 -3.00
N SER A 62 12.33 0.77 -4.32
CA SER A 62 11.69 -0.26 -5.15
C SER A 62 12.25 -1.66 -4.89
N VAL A 63 13.57 -1.81 -4.79
CA VAL A 63 14.24 -3.06 -4.48
C VAL A 63 13.83 -3.54 -3.09
N ARG A 64 13.75 -2.63 -2.12
CA ARG A 64 13.33 -2.99 -0.76
C ARG A 64 11.86 -3.39 -0.70
N LEU A 65 10.96 -2.62 -1.32
CA LEU A 65 9.53 -2.91 -1.35
C LEU A 65 9.27 -4.26 -2.03
N ALA A 66 9.80 -4.45 -3.24
CA ALA A 66 9.64 -5.70 -3.97
C ALA A 66 10.33 -6.89 -3.29
N GLY A 67 11.53 -6.69 -2.74
CA GLY A 67 12.24 -7.72 -1.98
C GLY A 67 11.46 -8.17 -0.74
N PHE A 68 10.89 -7.23 0.01
CA PHE A 68 10.06 -7.56 1.18
C PHE A 68 8.76 -8.28 0.79
N LEU A 69 8.06 -7.78 -0.23
CA LEU A 69 6.82 -8.40 -0.72
C LEU A 69 7.09 -9.82 -1.24
N PHE A 70 8.16 -10.01 -2.00
CA PHE A 70 8.59 -11.31 -2.50
C PHE A 70 8.97 -12.26 -1.37
N PHE A 71 9.77 -11.81 -0.40
CA PHE A 71 10.10 -12.60 0.79
C PHE A 71 8.85 -13.01 1.57
N ARG A 72 7.90 -12.09 1.75
CA ARG A 72 6.63 -12.35 2.44
C ARG A 72 5.82 -13.42 1.73
N ILE A 73 5.74 -13.36 0.40
CA ILE A 73 4.98 -14.34 -0.39
C ILE A 73 5.66 -15.72 -0.34
N LEU A 74 6.99 -15.78 -0.37
CA LEU A 74 7.74 -17.02 -0.22
C LEU A 74 7.50 -17.69 1.13
N LYS A 75 7.35 -16.89 2.20
CA LYS A 75 7.07 -17.39 3.55
C LYS A 75 5.60 -17.70 3.83
N THR A 76 4.67 -16.94 3.23
CA THR A 76 3.22 -17.12 3.44
C THR A 76 2.63 -18.15 2.49
N GLY A 77 3.29 -18.44 1.37
CA GLY A 77 2.93 -19.48 0.40
C GLY A 77 1.96 -19.00 -0.67
N LYS A 78 0.86 -18.33 -0.30
CA LYS A 78 -0.16 -17.79 -1.23
C LYS A 78 -0.70 -16.45 -0.73
N ASP A 79 -1.11 -15.56 -1.63
CA ASP A 79 -1.90 -14.37 -1.29
C ASP A 79 -3.35 -14.61 -1.69
N GLU A 80 -4.23 -14.70 -0.68
CA GLU A 80 -5.65 -15.05 -0.84
C GLU A 80 -6.40 -14.11 -1.78
N ARG A 81 -5.94 -12.85 -1.91
CA ARG A 81 -6.54 -11.84 -2.79
C ARG A 81 -6.51 -12.25 -4.27
N PHE A 82 -5.56 -13.08 -4.67
CA PHE A 82 -5.41 -13.53 -6.05
C PHE A 82 -6.13 -14.85 -6.34
N ASN A 83 -6.69 -15.53 -5.33
CA ASN A 83 -7.36 -16.82 -5.53
C ASN A 83 -8.55 -16.71 -6.49
N GLU A 84 -9.39 -15.68 -6.32
CA GLU A 84 -10.55 -15.47 -7.18
C GLU A 84 -10.20 -14.78 -8.51
N MET A 85 -9.12 -14.01 -8.55
CA MET A 85 -8.69 -13.25 -9.73
C MET A 85 -7.96 -14.12 -10.76
N ARG A 86 -7.16 -15.10 -10.33
CA ARG A 86 -6.37 -15.97 -11.21
C ARG A 86 -7.22 -16.81 -12.17
N GLY A 87 -8.42 -17.20 -11.74
CA GLY A 87 -9.34 -18.00 -12.55
C GLY A 87 -10.02 -17.21 -13.68
N SER A 88 -9.89 -15.89 -13.72
CA SER A 88 -10.53 -15.04 -14.75
C SER A 88 -9.48 -14.20 -15.47
N PHE A 89 -9.28 -14.50 -16.76
CA PHE A 89 -8.34 -13.76 -17.62
C PHE A 89 -8.58 -12.24 -17.58
N VAL A 90 -9.84 -11.79 -17.70
CA VAL A 90 -10.17 -10.36 -17.75
C VAL A 90 -9.90 -9.67 -16.41
N LYS A 91 -10.26 -10.29 -15.28
CA LYS A 91 -9.99 -9.71 -13.95
C LYS A 91 -8.48 -9.66 -13.67
N PHE A 92 -7.76 -10.71 -14.04
CA PHE A 92 -6.31 -10.75 -13.89
C PHE A 92 -5.62 -9.71 -14.79
N LEU A 93 -6.00 -9.61 -16.07
CA LEU A 93 -5.49 -8.59 -16.99
C LEU A 93 -5.77 -7.16 -16.48
N GLY A 94 -6.99 -6.91 -15.98
CA GLY A 94 -7.35 -5.60 -15.40
C GLY A 94 -6.45 -5.19 -14.24
N PHE A 95 -6.09 -6.14 -13.36
CA PHE A 95 -5.12 -5.88 -12.29
C PHE A 95 -3.73 -5.54 -12.83
N TRP A 96 -3.26 -6.24 -13.86
CA TRP A 96 -1.95 -5.96 -14.46
C TRP A 96 -1.92 -4.61 -15.18
N VAL A 97 -2.98 -4.23 -15.90
CA VAL A 97 -3.10 -2.90 -16.51
C VAL A 97 -3.08 -1.81 -15.45
N PHE A 98 -3.80 -2.01 -14.33
CA PHE A 98 -3.75 -1.09 -13.19
C PHE A 98 -2.33 -0.99 -12.60
N GLN A 99 -1.64 -2.12 -12.47
CA GLN A 99 -0.27 -2.19 -11.96
C GLN A 99 0.72 -1.47 -12.90
N MET A 100 0.57 -1.60 -14.22
CA MET A 100 1.34 -0.85 -15.22
C MET A 100 1.13 0.66 -15.09
N LEU A 101 -0.13 1.10 -15.02
CA LEU A 101 -0.48 2.52 -14.85
C LEU A 101 0.12 3.06 -13.55
N TRP A 102 -0.01 2.31 -12.46
CA TRP A 102 0.52 2.71 -11.16
C TRP A 102 2.04 2.87 -11.17
N VAL A 103 2.78 1.89 -11.71
CA VAL A 103 4.25 1.97 -11.83
C VAL A 103 4.67 3.16 -12.68
N TRP A 104 3.99 3.37 -13.81
CA TRP A 104 4.31 4.48 -14.71
C TRP A 104 4.04 5.84 -14.07
N VAL A 105 2.89 6.03 -13.41
CA VAL A 105 2.55 7.29 -12.75
C VAL A 105 3.51 7.58 -11.58
N VAL A 106 3.82 6.58 -10.74
CA VAL A 106 4.70 6.76 -9.58
C VAL A 106 6.16 7.04 -9.99
N SER A 107 6.59 6.55 -11.15
CA SER A 107 7.94 6.80 -11.68
C SER A 107 8.12 8.17 -12.35
N LEU A 108 7.05 8.93 -12.60
CA LEU A 108 7.10 10.21 -13.31
C LEU A 108 8.16 11.20 -12.81
N PRO A 109 8.37 11.43 -11.49
CA PRO A 109 9.36 12.39 -11.02
C PRO A 109 10.78 11.99 -11.44
N VAL A 110 11.08 10.69 -11.42
CA VAL A 110 12.38 10.14 -11.82
C VAL A 110 12.52 10.20 -13.33
N THR A 111 11.52 9.72 -14.07
CA THR A 111 11.53 9.71 -15.54
C THR A 111 11.74 11.11 -16.10
N LEU A 112 10.98 12.09 -15.61
CA LEU A 112 11.05 13.47 -16.09
C LEU A 112 12.32 14.17 -15.63
N SER A 113 12.84 13.88 -14.43
CA SER A 113 14.12 14.44 -13.98
C SER A 113 15.31 13.96 -14.84
N ASN A 114 15.22 12.77 -15.44
CA ASN A 114 16.28 12.20 -16.29
C ASN A 114 16.04 12.43 -17.80
N ALA A 115 14.91 13.06 -18.17
CA ALA A 115 14.54 13.30 -19.56
C ALA A 115 15.53 14.23 -20.31
N PRO A 116 15.79 14.04 -21.61
CA PRO A 116 16.58 14.94 -22.46
C PRO A 116 16.12 16.39 -22.39
N SER A 117 14.81 16.61 -22.37
CA SER A 117 14.18 17.93 -22.23
C SER A 117 14.58 18.67 -20.96
N VAL A 118 14.95 17.94 -19.90
CA VAL A 118 15.39 18.48 -18.62
C VAL A 118 16.92 18.49 -18.52
N THR A 119 17.58 17.41 -18.95
CA THR A 119 19.04 17.26 -18.87
C THR A 119 19.81 18.15 -19.85
N ARG A 120 19.15 18.68 -20.89
CA ARG A 120 19.73 19.69 -21.79
C ARG A 120 20.02 21.04 -21.10
N TYR A 121 19.35 21.34 -19.99
CA TYR A 121 19.59 22.57 -19.24
C TYR A 121 20.82 22.43 -18.32
N PRO A 122 21.42 23.54 -17.85
CA PRO A 122 22.49 23.47 -16.87
C PRO A 122 22.06 22.67 -15.63
N GLN A 123 22.85 21.67 -15.26
CA GLN A 123 22.54 20.82 -14.13
C GLN A 123 22.87 21.54 -12.83
N ARG A 124 21.88 21.60 -11.95
CA ARG A 124 22.00 22.17 -10.61
C ARG A 124 22.90 21.31 -9.73
N ALA A 125 23.75 21.94 -8.92
CA ALA A 125 24.48 21.25 -7.87
C ALA A 125 23.53 20.79 -6.75
N PHE A 126 23.68 19.54 -6.32
CA PHE A 126 22.93 19.00 -5.19
C PHE A 126 23.44 19.59 -3.86
N GLY A 127 22.55 19.90 -2.92
CA GLY A 127 22.93 20.32 -1.57
C GLY A 127 22.26 21.59 -1.07
N THR A 128 21.20 22.06 -1.73
CA THR A 128 20.37 23.14 -1.19
C THR A 128 19.55 22.66 0.01
N GLY A 129 18.97 23.59 0.77
CA GLY A 129 18.08 23.26 1.88
C GLY A 129 16.87 22.39 1.48
N ARG A 130 16.35 22.51 0.25
CA ARG A 130 15.26 21.64 -0.24
C ARG A 130 15.72 20.21 -0.50
N ASP A 131 16.94 20.05 -1.00
CA ASP A 131 17.51 18.71 -1.21
C ASP A 131 17.73 18.01 0.14
N VAL A 132 18.30 18.73 1.12
CA VAL A 132 18.49 18.21 2.48
C VAL A 132 17.16 17.84 3.12
N ALA A 133 16.14 18.70 3.03
CA ALA A 133 14.80 18.40 3.52
C ALA A 133 14.21 17.16 2.83
N GLY A 134 14.36 17.04 1.50
CA GLY A 134 13.94 15.87 0.74
C GLY A 134 14.61 14.58 1.22
N VAL A 135 15.93 14.59 1.42
CA VAL A 135 16.68 13.42 1.92
C VAL A 135 16.22 13.03 3.33
N VAL A 136 16.03 14.00 4.22
CA VAL A 136 15.54 13.75 5.58
C VAL A 136 14.14 13.15 5.55
N LEU A 137 13.22 13.71 4.76
CA LEU A 137 11.87 13.17 4.59
C LEU A 137 11.91 11.74 4.04
N TYR A 138 12.72 11.48 3.02
CA TYR A 138 12.90 10.15 2.47
C TYR A 138 13.38 9.14 3.53
N ALA A 139 14.39 9.52 4.32
CA ALA A 139 14.93 8.66 5.37
C ALA A 139 13.88 8.36 6.45
N VAL A 140 13.11 9.37 6.88
CA VAL A 140 11.98 9.20 7.79
C VAL A 140 10.95 8.24 7.19
N GLY A 141 10.56 8.45 5.94
CA GLY A 141 9.61 7.60 5.25
C GLY A 141 10.07 6.14 5.18
N LEU A 142 11.35 5.90 4.85
CA LEU A 142 11.94 4.55 4.85
C LEU A 142 11.90 3.88 6.23
N VAL A 143 12.21 4.62 7.30
CA VAL A 143 12.16 4.08 8.67
C VAL A 143 10.74 3.68 9.04
N PHE A 144 9.76 4.51 8.71
CA PHE A 144 8.35 4.20 8.97
C PHE A 144 7.87 3.00 8.15
N GLU A 145 8.19 2.96 6.86
CA GLU A 145 7.75 1.89 5.97
C GLU A 145 8.42 0.55 6.34
N ALA A 146 9.75 0.50 6.29
CA ALA A 146 10.50 -0.73 6.56
C ALA A 146 10.35 -1.19 8.03
N GLY A 147 10.41 -0.24 8.98
CA GLY A 147 10.29 -0.55 10.40
C GLY A 147 8.93 -1.13 10.76
N SER A 148 7.84 -0.55 10.23
CA SER A 148 6.50 -1.05 10.50
C SER A 148 6.19 -2.36 9.77
N ASP A 149 6.72 -2.57 8.56
CA ASP A 149 6.56 -3.83 7.83
C ASP A 149 7.23 -5.00 8.56
N VAL A 150 8.48 -4.80 9.03
CA VAL A 150 9.19 -5.78 9.84
C VAL A 150 8.45 -6.03 11.15
N GLN A 151 8.02 -4.96 11.84
CA GLN A 151 7.27 -5.10 13.09
C GLN A 151 5.98 -5.91 12.90
N LYS A 152 5.22 -5.63 11.84
CA LYS A 152 3.98 -6.34 11.50
C LYS A 152 4.23 -7.79 11.14
N TYR A 153 5.29 -8.07 10.40
CA TYR A 153 5.69 -9.43 10.06
C TYR A 153 6.05 -10.25 11.30
N LEU A 154 6.91 -9.71 12.16
CA LEU A 154 7.33 -10.36 13.41
C LEU A 154 6.14 -10.58 14.36
N PHE A 155 5.23 -9.61 14.46
CA PHE A 155 4.02 -9.73 15.26
C PHE A 155 3.14 -10.90 14.76
N ARG A 156 2.88 -10.97 13.45
CA ARG A 156 2.10 -12.06 12.86
C ARG A 156 2.76 -13.43 13.04
N ALA A 157 4.08 -13.51 12.87
CA ALA A 157 4.82 -14.75 13.05
C ALA A 157 4.73 -15.27 14.50
N ARG A 158 4.80 -14.38 15.50
CA ARG A 158 4.60 -14.74 16.91
C ARG A 158 3.15 -15.15 17.21
N GLN A 159 2.19 -14.42 16.66
CA GLN A 159 0.76 -14.67 16.84
C GLN A 159 0.35 -16.07 16.37
N THR A 160 0.91 -16.55 15.26
CA THR A 160 0.69 -17.93 14.77
C THR A 160 1.29 -18.99 15.71
N ARG A 161 2.40 -18.68 16.38
CA ARG A 161 3.11 -19.63 17.26
C ARG A 161 2.49 -19.74 18.65
N GLU A 162 1.98 -18.65 19.21
CA GLU A 162 1.53 -18.57 20.61
C GLU A 162 0.02 -18.77 20.79
N SER A 163 -0.71 -19.19 19.74
CA SER A 163 -2.19 -19.33 19.73
C SER A 163 -2.97 -18.07 20.09
N ASN A 164 -2.32 -16.91 20.22
CA ASN A 164 -2.92 -15.65 20.64
C ASN A 164 -3.51 -14.87 19.45
N ARG A 165 -4.36 -15.55 18.65
CA ARG A 165 -4.87 -15.08 17.34
C ARG A 165 -5.76 -13.84 17.40
N THR A 166 -6.12 -13.35 18.59
CA THR A 166 -7.00 -12.19 18.78
C THR A 166 -6.27 -10.92 19.21
N SER A 167 -4.95 -10.97 19.43
CA SER A 167 -4.16 -9.79 19.83
C SER A 167 -4.11 -8.71 18.74
N VAL A 168 -3.87 -7.46 19.15
CA VAL A 168 -3.74 -6.28 18.27
C VAL A 168 -2.31 -5.76 18.41
N CYS A 169 -1.67 -5.42 17.30
CA CYS A 169 -0.36 -4.78 17.34
C CYS A 169 -0.55 -3.31 17.70
N ASP A 170 -0.31 -2.96 18.96
CA ASP A 170 -0.58 -1.62 19.51
C ASP A 170 0.67 -0.93 20.08
N SER A 171 1.85 -1.43 19.73
CA SER A 171 3.16 -0.98 20.20
C SER A 171 3.99 -0.38 19.05
N GLY A 172 5.09 0.32 19.37
CA GLY A 172 6.03 0.83 18.37
C GLY A 172 5.37 1.74 17.31
N PHE A 173 5.61 1.47 16.03
CA PHE A 173 5.02 2.24 14.93
C PHE A 173 3.49 2.20 14.93
N PHE A 174 2.91 1.05 15.28
CA PHE A 174 1.45 0.84 15.35
C PHE A 174 0.78 1.47 16.58
N ALA A 175 1.56 2.00 17.53
CA ALA A 175 1.05 2.83 18.61
C ALA A 175 0.85 4.30 18.18
N LEU A 176 1.63 4.76 17.18
CA LEU A 176 1.62 6.13 16.70
C LEU A 176 0.65 6.34 15.52
N SER A 177 0.53 5.33 14.66
CA SER A 177 -0.35 5.35 13.50
C SER A 177 -0.94 3.97 13.26
N ARG A 178 -2.16 3.87 12.71
CA ARG A 178 -2.75 2.59 12.31
C ARG A 178 -2.11 2.05 11.04
N HIS A 179 -1.66 2.96 10.17
CA HIS A 179 -1.04 2.68 8.90
C HIS A 179 0.33 3.39 8.74
N PRO A 180 1.30 3.09 9.63
CA PRO A 180 2.63 3.73 9.59
C PRO A 180 3.38 3.42 8.29
N ASN A 181 3.14 2.25 7.69
CA ASN A 181 3.72 1.90 6.40
C ASN A 181 3.20 2.78 5.27
N TYR A 182 1.89 3.08 5.25
CA TYR A 182 1.32 3.98 4.23
C TYR A 182 1.79 5.42 4.40
N PHE A 183 1.97 5.87 5.65
CA PHE A 183 2.61 7.15 5.90
C PHE A 183 4.04 7.19 5.33
N GLY A 184 4.82 6.12 5.55
CA GLY A 184 6.16 5.98 4.99
C GLY A 184 6.17 6.10 3.47
N ASP A 185 5.32 5.30 2.79
CA ASP A 185 5.16 5.34 1.32
C ASP A 185 4.84 6.74 0.80
N ILE A 186 3.87 7.43 1.43
CA ILE A 186 3.44 8.77 1.02
C ILE A 186 4.61 9.74 1.17
N ILE A 187 5.27 9.78 2.33
CA ILE A 187 6.39 10.70 2.58
C ILE A 187 7.55 10.45 1.61
N ILE A 188 7.86 9.19 1.29
CA ILE A 188 8.87 8.85 0.30
C ILE A 188 8.53 9.45 -1.06
N GLN A 189 7.30 9.27 -1.53
CA GLN A 189 6.93 9.78 -2.85
C GLN A 189 6.90 11.32 -2.91
N TRP A 190 6.45 11.99 -1.84
CA TRP A 190 6.55 13.44 -1.73
C TRP A 190 8.00 13.92 -1.68
N SER A 191 8.89 13.18 -1.02
CA SER A 191 10.32 13.52 -0.95
C SER A 191 11.03 13.37 -2.31
N ILE A 192 10.73 12.30 -3.05
CA ILE A 192 11.26 12.07 -4.41
C ILE A 192 10.80 13.20 -5.34
N PHE A 193 9.51 13.55 -5.28
CA PHE A 193 8.97 14.70 -6.02
C PHE A 193 9.66 16.01 -5.65
N MET A 194 9.86 16.29 -4.35
CA MET A 194 10.53 17.51 -3.87
C MET A 194 11.95 17.65 -4.44
N ILE A 195 12.71 16.55 -4.48
CA ILE A 195 14.06 16.55 -5.06
C ILE A 195 13.98 16.71 -6.58
N ALA A 196 13.10 15.98 -7.26
CA ALA A 196 12.95 16.03 -8.72
C ALA A 196 12.54 17.41 -9.24
N VAL A 197 11.61 18.10 -8.56
CA VAL A 197 11.12 19.42 -8.97
C VAL A 197 12.11 20.55 -8.65
N SER A 198 13.15 20.29 -7.85
CA SER A 198 14.08 21.33 -7.39
C SER A 198 14.83 22.03 -8.53
N ALA A 199 15.14 21.33 -9.62
CA ALA A 199 15.73 21.95 -10.81
C ALA A 199 14.79 22.98 -11.48
N ALA A 200 13.48 22.72 -11.47
CA ALA A 200 12.48 23.66 -11.95
C ALA A 200 12.24 24.80 -10.95
N ALA A 201 12.21 24.49 -9.65
CA ALA A 201 11.97 25.47 -8.59
C ALA A 201 13.10 26.51 -8.45
N ASP A 202 14.35 26.11 -8.69
CA ASP A 202 15.52 27.01 -8.66
C ASP A 202 15.75 27.75 -9.98
N GLY A 203 14.86 27.60 -10.96
CA GLY A 203 14.94 28.32 -12.22
C GLY A 203 16.03 27.83 -13.16
N TYR A 204 16.54 26.60 -13.01
CA TYR A 204 17.47 26.01 -13.99
C TYR A 204 16.73 25.50 -15.24
N VAL A 205 15.46 25.15 -15.08
CA VAL A 205 14.61 24.58 -16.14
C VAL A 205 13.46 25.53 -16.45
N HIS A 206 13.21 25.77 -17.74
CA HIS A 206 12.16 26.67 -18.21
C HIS A 206 11.30 26.05 -19.33
N GLY A 207 10.21 26.74 -19.67
CA GLY A 207 9.32 26.37 -20.78
C GLY A 207 8.52 25.10 -20.49
N GLN A 208 8.42 24.21 -21.48
CA GLN A 208 7.64 22.97 -21.35
C GLN A 208 8.24 21.98 -20.34
N ALA A 209 9.57 21.94 -20.21
CA ALA A 209 10.26 21.09 -19.25
C ALA A 209 9.96 21.46 -17.80
N TYR A 210 9.79 22.77 -17.51
CA TYR A 210 9.33 23.25 -16.20
C TYR A 210 7.94 22.70 -15.89
N LYS A 211 7.00 22.83 -16.83
CA LYS A 211 5.63 22.34 -16.66
C LYS A 211 5.58 20.83 -16.47
N ALA A 212 6.41 20.09 -17.20
CA ALA A 212 6.51 18.64 -17.08
C ALA A 212 7.00 18.23 -15.68
N LEU A 213 8.08 18.83 -15.17
CA LEU A 213 8.58 18.55 -13.81
C LEU A 213 7.53 18.82 -12.73
N TYR A 214 6.77 19.91 -12.83
CA TYR A 214 5.67 20.17 -11.90
C TYR A 214 4.48 19.21 -12.08
N ALA A 215 4.19 18.77 -13.31
CA ALA A 215 3.17 17.75 -13.56
C ALA A 215 3.51 16.40 -12.92
N SER A 216 4.78 16.14 -12.61
CA SER A 216 5.19 14.93 -11.86
C SER A 216 4.63 14.87 -10.44
N ILE A 217 4.03 15.95 -9.91
CA ILE A 217 3.25 15.94 -8.65
C ILE A 217 2.09 14.95 -8.69
N LEU A 218 1.64 14.56 -9.89
CA LEU A 218 0.67 13.48 -10.06
C LEU A 218 1.12 12.18 -9.39
N ALA A 219 2.42 11.89 -9.30
CA ALA A 219 2.94 10.70 -8.64
C ALA A 219 2.61 10.64 -7.14
N PRO A 220 3.05 11.60 -6.29
CA PRO A 220 2.71 11.58 -4.87
C PRO A 220 1.21 11.77 -4.61
N LEU A 221 0.49 12.50 -5.47
CA LEU A 221 -0.97 12.61 -5.35
C LEU A 221 -1.67 11.28 -5.64
N PHE A 222 -1.24 10.57 -6.69
CA PHE A 222 -1.83 9.30 -7.09
C PHE A 222 -1.63 8.21 -6.03
N ILE A 223 -0.41 8.08 -5.49
CA ILE A 223 -0.16 7.11 -4.40
C ILE A 223 -0.96 7.46 -3.14
N THR A 224 -1.05 8.75 -2.79
CA THR A 224 -1.82 9.20 -1.63
C THR A 224 -3.29 8.86 -1.82
N PHE A 225 -3.84 9.15 -3.01
CA PHE A 225 -5.22 8.84 -3.34
C PHE A 225 -5.51 7.33 -3.28
N LEU A 226 -4.64 6.52 -3.88
CA LEU A 226 -4.76 5.06 -3.94
C LEU A 226 -4.75 4.45 -2.52
N LEU A 227 -3.84 4.90 -1.66
CA LEU A 227 -3.72 4.42 -0.29
C LEU A 227 -4.87 4.90 0.62
N MET A 228 -5.37 6.11 0.41
CA MET A 228 -6.46 6.65 1.24
C MET A 228 -7.85 6.20 0.79
N PHE A 229 -8.11 6.08 -0.52
CA PHE A 229 -9.47 5.98 -1.04
C PHE A 229 -9.77 4.71 -1.83
N VAL A 230 -8.75 3.98 -2.29
CA VAL A 230 -8.96 2.82 -3.16
C VAL A 230 -8.55 1.52 -2.47
N SER A 231 -7.25 1.22 -2.46
CA SER A 231 -6.76 -0.12 -2.10
C SER A 231 -6.02 -0.19 -0.76
N GLY A 232 -5.76 0.95 -0.11
CA GLY A 232 -5.08 1.00 1.19
C GLY A 232 -6.04 0.87 2.38
N MET A 233 -6.34 2.01 3.01
CA MET A 233 -7.13 2.08 4.26
C MET A 233 -8.59 1.57 4.12
N PRO A 234 -9.35 1.85 3.04
CA PRO A 234 -10.74 1.41 2.93
C PRO A 234 -10.91 -0.11 2.98
N LEU A 235 -9.96 -0.85 2.37
CA LEU A 235 -9.96 -2.31 2.36
C LEU A 235 -9.43 -2.93 3.67
N SER A 236 -8.71 -2.15 4.48
CA SER A 236 -8.13 -2.61 5.75
C SER A 236 -8.97 -2.31 6.97
N GLU A 237 -9.55 -1.12 7.06
CA GLU A 237 -10.12 -0.60 8.32
C GLU A 237 -11.49 -1.24 8.59
N ARG A 238 -12.51 -0.81 7.84
CA ARG A 238 -13.89 -1.22 8.08
C ARG A 238 -14.12 -2.73 7.90
N PRO A 239 -13.60 -3.41 6.87
CA PRO A 239 -13.79 -4.86 6.72
C PRO A 239 -13.18 -5.69 7.86
N LYS A 240 -11.97 -5.34 8.33
CA LYS A 240 -11.34 -6.06 9.45
C LYS A 240 -12.02 -5.76 10.77
N ALA A 241 -12.48 -4.53 10.97
CA ALA A 241 -13.28 -4.16 12.13
C ALA A 241 -14.59 -4.97 12.17
N LYS A 242 -15.30 -5.07 11.03
CA LYS A 242 -16.51 -5.90 10.87
C LYS A 242 -16.22 -7.36 11.19
N GLU A 243 -15.20 -7.95 10.54
CA GLU A 243 -14.83 -9.35 10.75
C GLU A 243 -14.51 -9.64 12.22
N ARG A 244 -13.77 -8.75 12.88
CA ARG A 244 -13.39 -8.90 14.28
C ARG A 244 -14.60 -8.79 15.22
N TYR A 245 -15.51 -7.86 14.93
CA TYR A 245 -16.75 -7.68 15.68
C TYR A 245 -17.63 -8.93 15.58
N GLU A 246 -17.91 -9.40 14.37
CA GLU A 246 -18.80 -10.52 14.11
C GLU A 246 -18.27 -11.83 14.67
N LYS A 247 -16.95 -12.04 14.60
CA LYS A 247 -16.30 -13.23 15.19
C LYS A 247 -16.06 -13.12 16.70
N GLY A 248 -16.39 -12.00 17.36
CA GLY A 248 -16.13 -11.81 18.79
C GLY A 248 -14.63 -11.78 19.16
N ASN A 249 -13.74 -11.51 18.19
CA ASN A 249 -12.30 -11.68 18.34
C ASN A 249 -11.64 -10.45 18.99
N ASN A 250 -11.81 -10.26 20.31
CA ASN A 250 -11.23 -9.12 21.04
C ASN A 250 -11.62 -7.76 20.41
N TRP A 251 -12.92 -7.60 20.13
CA TRP A 251 -13.46 -6.37 19.56
C TRP A 251 -13.18 -5.15 20.43
N GLU A 252 -13.35 -5.25 21.75
CA GLU A 252 -13.15 -4.12 22.66
C GLU A 252 -11.71 -3.60 22.66
N GLY A 253 -10.72 -4.50 22.66
CA GLY A 253 -9.32 -4.13 22.57
C GLY A 253 -8.98 -3.46 21.24
N TYR A 254 -9.54 -3.97 20.15
CA TYR A 254 -9.34 -3.37 18.82
C TYR A 254 -10.03 -2.02 18.66
N LYS A 255 -11.26 -1.87 19.15
CA LYS A 255 -11.98 -0.59 19.17
C LYS A 255 -11.19 0.46 19.96
N ARG A 256 -10.68 0.08 21.14
CA ARG A 256 -9.82 0.96 21.96
C ARG A 256 -8.58 1.41 21.20
N TRP A 257 -7.97 0.53 20.41
CA TRP A 257 -6.84 0.88 19.56
C TRP A 257 -7.23 1.84 18.42
N LEU A 258 -8.37 1.64 17.75
CA LEU A 258 -8.88 2.55 16.73
C LEU A 258 -9.13 3.97 17.30
N ASP A 259 -9.76 4.06 18.47
CA ASP A 259 -10.16 5.34 19.08
C ASP A 259 -8.97 6.19 19.53
N ARG A 260 -7.85 5.53 19.92
CA ARG A 260 -6.64 6.17 20.46
C ARG A 260 -5.50 6.31 19.46
N THR A 261 -5.62 5.77 18.25
CA THR A 261 -4.51 5.76 17.28
C THR A 261 -4.92 6.50 16.02
N SER A 262 -4.07 7.41 15.56
CA SER A 262 -4.28 8.16 14.31
C SER A 262 -4.29 7.21 13.10
N PRO A 263 -5.17 7.38 12.10
CA PRO A 263 -5.21 6.51 10.92
C PRO A 263 -3.91 6.52 10.12
N LEU A 264 -3.36 7.71 9.86
CA LEU A 264 -2.24 7.88 8.94
C LEU A 264 -1.07 8.64 9.59
N ILE A 265 -1.30 9.86 10.05
CA ILE A 265 -0.24 10.74 10.57
C ILE A 265 0.23 10.25 11.94
N PRO A 266 1.53 9.92 12.15
CA PRO A 266 2.04 9.48 13.44
C PRO A 266 1.76 10.50 14.54
N PHE A 267 1.06 10.07 15.59
CA PHE A 267 0.69 10.94 16.70
C PHE A 267 0.63 10.17 18.03
N PRO A 268 1.09 10.74 19.15
CA PRO A 268 1.07 10.03 20.43
C PRO A 268 -0.35 9.64 20.85
N PRO A 269 -0.59 8.38 21.25
CA PRO A 269 -1.95 7.87 21.50
C PRO A 269 -2.63 8.55 22.70
N GLN A 270 -1.86 8.99 23.69
CA GLN A 270 -2.36 9.73 24.85
C GLN A 270 -2.97 11.08 24.45
N LEU A 271 -2.44 11.70 23.40
CA LEU A 271 -2.95 12.96 22.89
C LEU A 271 -4.10 12.71 21.92
N TYR A 272 -3.96 11.74 21.00
CA TYR A 272 -5.00 11.43 20.02
C TYR A 272 -6.34 11.10 20.66
N ALA A 273 -6.33 10.34 21.76
CA ALA A 273 -7.55 9.97 22.49
C ALA A 273 -8.36 11.19 22.95
N ARG A 274 -7.71 12.33 23.19
CA ARG A 274 -8.33 13.59 23.66
C ARG A 274 -8.71 14.54 22.52
N VAL A 275 -8.32 14.25 21.28
CA VAL A 275 -8.60 15.12 20.14
C VAL A 275 -10.10 15.11 19.81
N PRO A 276 -10.76 16.27 19.68
CA PRO A 276 -12.14 16.36 19.22
C PRO A 276 -12.36 15.70 17.86
N VAL A 277 -13.54 15.10 17.65
CA VAL A 277 -13.87 14.37 16.41
C VAL A 277 -13.70 15.22 15.16
N PHE A 278 -14.01 16.52 15.21
CA PHE A 278 -13.81 17.43 14.08
C PHE A 278 -12.34 17.51 13.65
N LEU A 279 -11.40 17.59 14.61
CA LEU A 279 -9.97 17.61 14.31
C LEU A 279 -9.45 16.25 13.86
N LYS A 280 -9.96 15.14 14.42
CA LYS A 280 -9.65 13.80 13.93
C LYS A 280 -10.02 13.64 12.45
N ARG A 281 -11.21 14.11 12.07
CA ARG A 281 -11.73 14.01 10.69
C ARG A 281 -11.00 14.91 9.69
N THR A 282 -10.57 16.09 10.12
CA THR A 282 -9.97 17.11 9.22
C THR A 282 -8.45 17.04 9.16
N VAL A 283 -7.78 17.03 10.31
CA VAL A 283 -6.31 17.09 10.40
C VAL A 283 -5.69 15.70 10.26
N PHE A 284 -6.26 14.71 10.95
CA PHE A 284 -5.73 13.33 10.96
C PHE A 284 -6.34 12.43 9.88
N LEU A 285 -7.21 12.99 9.04
CA LEU A 285 -7.84 12.31 7.91
C LEU A 285 -8.62 11.06 8.36
N GLU A 286 -9.22 11.07 9.56
CA GLU A 286 -10.11 10.01 10.01
C GLU A 286 -11.49 10.12 9.33
N LEU A 287 -11.52 9.77 8.05
CA LEU A 287 -12.71 9.91 7.24
C LEU A 287 -13.82 8.94 7.70
N PRO A 288 -15.11 9.33 7.62
CA PRO A 288 -16.22 8.49 8.04
C PRO A 288 -16.26 7.10 7.38
N MET A 289 -15.71 6.97 6.17
CA MET A 289 -15.64 5.69 5.45
C MET A 289 -14.76 4.63 6.15
N TYR A 290 -13.82 5.05 7.02
CA TYR A 290 -12.97 4.13 7.78
C TYR A 290 -13.62 3.66 9.07
N VAL A 291 -14.59 4.43 9.59
CA VAL A 291 -15.19 4.17 10.90
C VAL A 291 -16.21 3.04 10.79
N PHE A 292 -15.99 2.00 11.58
CA PHE A 292 -16.97 0.92 11.74
C PHE A 292 -17.95 1.26 12.86
N ASP A 293 -19.23 1.22 12.54
CA ASP A 293 -20.35 1.39 13.46
C ASP A 293 -21.15 0.07 13.44
N PRO A 294 -21.12 -0.72 14.53
CA PRO A 294 -21.83 -1.99 14.59
C PRO A 294 -23.31 -1.89 14.22
N ALA A 295 -23.99 -0.81 14.64
CA ALA A 295 -25.43 -0.64 14.41
C ALA A 295 -25.78 -0.39 12.94
N LYS A 296 -24.82 0.12 12.15
CA LYS A 296 -25.02 0.42 10.73
C LYS A 296 -24.39 -0.60 9.79
N HIS A 297 -23.35 -1.30 10.26
CA HIS A 297 -22.44 -2.01 9.38
C HIS A 297 -22.28 -3.51 9.71
N SER A 298 -22.83 -3.99 10.83
CA SER A 298 -22.87 -5.42 11.17
C SER A 298 -24.25 -6.00 10.92
N ASP A 299 -24.26 -7.25 10.48
CA ASP A 299 -25.49 -8.05 10.34
C ASP A 299 -25.85 -8.77 11.66
N VAL A 300 -25.04 -8.59 12.72
CA VAL A 300 -25.16 -9.26 14.02
C VAL A 300 -25.29 -8.23 15.14
N ALA A 301 -26.30 -8.39 16.00
CA ALA A 301 -26.56 -7.43 17.09
C ALA A 301 -25.52 -7.48 18.22
N THR A 302 -24.87 -8.63 18.45
CA THR A 302 -23.95 -8.87 19.57
C THR A 302 -22.64 -9.50 19.07
N PRO A 303 -21.46 -9.07 19.58
CA PRO A 303 -20.18 -9.70 19.24
C PRO A 303 -20.18 -11.19 19.59
N GLY A 304 -19.82 -12.05 18.64
CA GLY A 304 -19.75 -13.50 18.89
C GLY A 304 -21.07 -14.24 18.81
N GLY A 305 -22.09 -13.68 18.17
CA GLY A 305 -23.39 -14.33 17.90
C GLY A 305 -23.31 -15.51 16.93
N GLY A 306 -22.53 -16.54 17.27
CA GLY A 306 -22.86 -17.91 16.89
C GLY A 306 -24.15 -18.29 17.63
N ARG A 307 -25.12 -18.81 16.88
CA ARG A 307 -26.44 -19.23 17.37
C ARG A 307 -26.35 -20.04 18.68
N GLU A 308 -26.74 -19.44 19.79
CA GLU A 308 -27.16 -20.16 21.00
C GLU A 308 -28.49 -19.57 21.51
N GLY A 309 -29.51 -20.44 21.54
CA GLY A 309 -30.63 -20.37 22.50
C GLY A 309 -31.79 -19.43 22.21
N GLY A 310 -32.76 -19.89 21.41
CA GLY A 310 -34.16 -19.45 21.47
C GLY A 310 -35.06 -20.68 21.60
N ASP A 311 -35.58 -20.89 22.80
CA ASP A 311 -36.32 -22.06 23.29
C ASP A 311 -37.80 -22.08 22.85
N GLY A 312 -38.37 -23.30 22.74
CA GLY A 312 -39.81 -23.58 22.94
C GLY A 312 -40.76 -23.53 21.74
N GLY A 313 -41.02 -24.69 21.10
CA GLY A 313 -42.20 -24.90 20.24
C GLY A 313 -42.19 -26.23 19.46
N GLU A 314 -42.80 -27.27 20.04
CA GLU A 314 -43.03 -28.58 19.43
C GLU A 314 -43.81 -28.52 18.11
N HIS A 315 -43.34 -29.21 17.06
CA HIS A 315 -44.05 -30.35 16.45
C HIS A 315 -43.34 -30.95 15.22
N ALA A 316 -43.12 -32.26 15.31
CA ALA A 316 -43.27 -33.29 14.27
C ALA A 316 -42.56 -33.14 12.90
N GLY A 317 -41.47 -33.92 12.74
CA GLY A 317 -41.46 -35.04 11.81
C GLY A 317 -41.20 -34.76 10.32
N HIS A 318 -39.96 -34.96 9.88
CA HIS A 318 -39.69 -35.86 8.75
C HIS A 318 -38.23 -36.29 8.70
N ARG A 319 -38.01 -37.61 8.78
CA ARG A 319 -36.78 -38.25 8.33
C ARG A 319 -36.65 -38.05 6.82
N ASN A 320 -35.47 -37.67 6.34
CA ASN A 320 -34.85 -38.39 5.24
C ASN A 320 -33.32 -38.25 5.24
N GLU A 321 -32.70 -39.34 4.83
CA GLU A 321 -31.29 -39.72 4.91
C GLU A 321 -30.40 -38.95 3.93
N GLY A 322 -29.10 -38.88 4.21
CA GLY A 322 -28.13 -38.52 3.18
C GLY A 322 -26.75 -38.08 3.64
N ARG A 323 -25.88 -39.06 3.88
CA ARG A 323 -24.40 -39.03 3.80
C ARG A 323 -23.61 -38.37 4.94
N GLU A 324 -23.18 -39.27 5.82
CA GLU A 324 -21.89 -39.26 6.51
C GLU A 324 -20.69 -39.10 5.57
N SER A 325 -19.55 -38.77 6.19
CA SER A 325 -18.17 -38.72 5.69
C SER A 325 -17.76 -37.31 5.21
N ALA A 326 -16.69 -36.67 5.68
CA ALA A 326 -15.64 -37.05 6.61
C ALA A 326 -14.79 -35.78 6.86
N GLU A 327 -14.10 -35.77 8.01
CA GLU A 327 -12.81 -35.11 8.25
C GLU A 327 -12.79 -33.56 8.16
N GLN A 328 -12.75 -32.81 9.27
CA GLN A 328 -11.60 -32.61 10.18
C GLN A 328 -10.27 -32.54 9.44
N GLN A 329 -9.37 -31.66 9.89
CA GLN A 329 -7.97 -31.50 9.44
C GLN A 329 -7.78 -30.51 8.27
N LEU A 330 -6.83 -29.57 8.25
CA LEU A 330 -5.66 -29.22 9.08
C LEU A 330 -5.28 -27.76 8.70
N VAL A 331 -5.02 -26.91 9.69
CA VAL A 331 -3.71 -26.26 10.01
C VAL A 331 -3.33 -25.06 9.16
#